data_AF-A0A928EU81-F1
#
_entry.id   AF-A0A928EU81-F1
#
_cell.length_a   1.000
_cell.length_b   1.000
_cell.length_c   1.000
_cell.angle_alpha   90.00
_cell.angle_beta   90.00
_cell.angle_gamma   90.00
#
_symmetry.space_group_name_H-M   'P 1'
#
loop_
_entity.id
_entity.type
_entity.pdbx_description
1 polymer ?
#
loop_
_entity_poly.entity_id
_entity_poly.type
_entity_poly.pdbx_seq_one_letter_code
_entity_poly.pdbx_strand_id
1 'polypeptide(L)'
;MGRDMFFEEVKMFCSEYEKETGDTSFRVRKIIIAQKIKEFRQKNRLTQSQFADLFGITAQCVSKWEREKCYPDIALLPSLAEAMGCRIDEFFD
;
A
#
# COMPACT_ATOMS: atom_id res chain seq x y z
N MET A 1 6.58 27.46 -4.35
CA MET A 1 5.38 27.58 -3.50
C MET A 1 4.19 27.11 -4.33
N GLY A 2 3.48 26.05 -3.92
CA GLY A 2 2.28 25.63 -4.65
C GLY A 2 1.98 24.13 -4.72
N ARG A 3 2.38 23.32 -3.73
CA ARG A 3 1.90 21.92 -3.61
C ARG A 3 1.61 21.50 -2.16
N ASP A 4 1.12 22.43 -1.34
CA ASP A 4 0.64 22.15 0.02
C ASP A 4 -0.83 22.54 0.25
N MET A 5 -1.46 23.30 -0.65
CA MET A 5 -2.87 23.69 -0.48
C MET A 5 -3.85 22.51 -0.65
N PHE A 6 -3.48 21.44 -1.37
CA PHE A 6 -4.39 20.32 -1.63
C PHE A 6 -4.38 19.23 -0.55
N PHE A 7 -3.38 19.18 0.32
CA PHE A 7 -3.24 18.11 1.31
C PHE A 7 -3.95 18.46 2.63
N GLU A 8 -3.93 19.74 3.00
CA GLU A 8 -4.57 20.21 4.23
C GLU A 8 -6.09 20.38 4.06
N GLU A 9 -6.57 20.79 2.87
CA GLU A 9 -8.02 20.82 2.56
C GLU A 9 -8.64 19.42 2.59
N VAL A 10 -7.94 18.42 2.02
CA VAL A 10 -8.41 17.03 2.07
C VAL A 10 -8.39 16.47 3.49
N LYS A 11 -7.36 16.77 4.30
CA LYS A 11 -7.33 16.38 5.72
C LYS A 11 -8.44 17.03 6.55
N MET A 12 -8.72 18.31 6.29
CA MET A 12 -9.76 19.06 6.98
C MET A 12 -11.14 18.51 6.65
N PHE A 13 -11.40 18.26 5.36
CA PHE A 13 -12.64 17.66 4.88
C PHE A 13 -12.91 16.27 5.49
N CYS A 14 -11.90 15.39 5.52
CA CYS A 14 -12.01 14.09 6.19
C CYS A 14 -12.32 14.22 7.68
N SER A 15 -11.84 15.30 8.32
CA SER A 15 -12.01 15.52 9.75
C SER A 15 -13.35 16.10 10.14
N GLU A 16 -13.98 16.85 9.26
CA GLU A 16 -15.33 17.38 9.44
C GLU A 16 -16.37 16.30 9.10
N TYR A 17 -16.18 15.58 8.00
CA TYR A 17 -17.06 14.49 7.59
C TYR A 17 -17.22 13.42 8.67
N GLU A 18 -16.13 13.00 9.32
CA GLU A 18 -16.20 12.03 10.43
C GLU A 18 -16.97 12.53 11.64
N LYS A 19 -16.80 13.81 11.99
CA LYS A 19 -17.50 14.41 13.13
C LYS A 19 -19.01 14.48 12.87
N GLU A 20 -19.41 14.67 11.61
CA GLU A 20 -20.81 14.79 11.21
C GLU A 20 -21.50 13.45 11.01
N THR A 21 -20.82 12.47 10.42
CA THR A 21 -21.43 11.20 10.00
C THR A 21 -21.14 10.05 10.96
N GLY A 22 -20.09 10.14 11.79
CA GLY A 22 -19.56 9.00 12.53
C GLY A 22 -18.99 7.88 11.63
N ASP A 23 -19.00 8.09 10.32
CA ASP A 23 -18.55 7.15 9.31
C ASP A 23 -17.04 7.27 9.16
N THR A 24 -16.33 6.40 9.88
CA THR A 24 -14.87 6.29 9.82
C THR A 24 -14.41 5.47 8.61
N SER A 25 -15.32 4.93 7.79
CA SER A 25 -15.01 4.12 6.60
C SER A 25 -14.04 4.83 5.64
N PHE A 26 -14.05 6.16 5.61
CA PHE A 26 -13.14 6.95 4.78
C PHE A 26 -11.71 7.06 5.33
N ARG A 27 -11.48 7.06 6.66
CA ARG A 27 -10.13 7.07 7.25
C ARG A 27 -9.57 5.69 7.62
N VAL A 28 -10.37 4.64 7.62
CA VAL A 28 -10.00 3.37 8.29
C VAL A 28 -9.38 2.32 7.37
N ARG A 29 -9.29 2.54 6.05
CA ARG A 29 -8.64 1.55 5.17
C ARG A 29 -7.14 1.52 5.41
N LYS A 30 -6.69 0.57 6.23
CA LYS A 30 -5.28 0.38 6.54
C LYS A 30 -4.65 -0.34 5.35
N ILE A 31 -3.73 0.31 4.67
CA ILE A 31 -3.03 -0.34 3.55
C ILE A 31 -2.08 -1.39 4.12
N ILE A 32 -2.50 -2.66 4.17
CA ILE A 32 -1.73 -3.79 4.74
C ILE A 32 -0.78 -4.46 3.75
N ILE A 33 -0.59 -3.85 2.57
CA ILE A 33 0.20 -4.42 1.47
C ILE A 33 1.66 -4.72 1.85
N ALA A 34 2.26 -3.90 2.72
CA ALA A 34 3.63 -4.09 3.20
C ALA A 34 3.80 -5.44 3.92
N GLN A 35 2.83 -5.79 4.77
CA GLN A 35 2.82 -7.04 5.52
C GLN A 35 2.59 -8.23 4.58
N LYS A 36 1.62 -8.12 3.65
CA LYS A 36 1.34 -9.19 2.66
C LYS A 36 2.55 -9.48 1.77
N ILE A 37 3.25 -8.46 1.28
CA ILE A 37 4.49 -8.62 0.51
C ILE A 37 5.53 -9.38 1.33
N LYS A 38 5.78 -8.94 2.57
CA LYS A 38 6.79 -9.55 3.44
C LYS A 38 6.48 -11.01 3.77
N GLU A 39 5.22 -11.29 4.10
CA GLU A 39 4.76 -12.66 4.39
C GLU A 39 4.89 -13.57 3.19
N PHE A 40 4.42 -13.13 2.02
CA PHE A 40 4.55 -13.89 0.78
C PHE A 40 6.02 -14.20 0.48
N ARG A 41 6.90 -13.20 0.57
CA ARG A 41 8.34 -13.35 0.33
C ARG A 41 8.96 -14.36 1.30
N GLN A 42 8.65 -14.26 2.59
CA GLN A 42 9.18 -15.17 3.61
C GLN A 42 8.65 -16.60 3.47
N LYS A 43 7.35 -16.78 3.18
CA LYS A 43 6.73 -18.09 2.93
C LYS A 43 7.40 -18.81 1.76
N ASN A 44 7.77 -18.06 0.72
CA ASN A 44 8.46 -18.59 -0.46
C ASN A 44 9.99 -18.59 -0.34
N ARG A 45 10.55 -18.24 0.83
CA ARG A 45 12.01 -18.18 1.08
C ARG A 45 12.78 -17.29 0.09
N LEU A 46 12.13 -16.23 -0.39
CA LEU A 46 12.72 -15.29 -1.35
C LEU A 46 13.51 -14.20 -0.61
N THR A 47 14.65 -13.80 -1.17
CA THR A 47 15.31 -12.54 -0.80
C THR A 47 14.55 -11.36 -1.40
N GLN A 48 14.83 -10.13 -0.93
CA GLN A 48 14.22 -8.92 -1.51
C GLN A 48 14.60 -8.75 -2.99
N SER A 49 15.81 -9.17 -3.39
CA SER A 49 16.23 -9.15 -4.79
C SER A 49 15.44 -10.16 -5.62
N GLN A 50 15.36 -11.41 -5.18
CA GLN A 50 14.62 -12.45 -5.91
C GLN A 50 13.13 -12.11 -6.06
N PHE A 51 12.51 -11.49 -5.04
CA PHE A 51 11.15 -11.00 -5.17
C PHE A 51 11.07 -9.84 -6.16
N ALA A 52 12.01 -8.91 -6.13
CA ALA A 52 12.06 -7.78 -7.05
C ALA A 52 12.16 -8.23 -8.52
N ASP A 53 12.94 -9.27 -8.77
CA ASP A 53 13.13 -9.86 -10.10
C ASP A 53 11.82 -10.39 -10.71
N LEU A 54 10.88 -10.86 -9.88
CA LEU A 54 9.56 -11.34 -10.34
C LEU A 54 8.70 -10.22 -10.96
N PHE A 55 8.90 -8.98 -10.53
CA PHE A 55 8.09 -7.83 -10.94
C PHE A 55 8.89 -6.78 -11.72
N GLY A 56 10.14 -7.08 -12.07
CA GLY A 56 11.01 -6.14 -12.81
C GLY A 56 11.30 -4.84 -12.06
N ILE A 57 11.35 -4.88 -10.73
CA ILE A 57 11.62 -3.73 -9.86
C ILE A 57 12.98 -3.88 -9.17
N THR A 58 13.39 -2.89 -8.37
CA THR A 58 14.62 -2.98 -7.59
C THR A 58 14.37 -3.55 -6.19
N ALA A 59 15.36 -4.24 -5.61
CA ALA A 59 15.32 -4.67 -4.22
C ALA A 59 15.12 -3.50 -3.24
N GLN A 60 15.57 -2.29 -3.61
CA GLN A 60 15.36 -1.08 -2.80
C GLN A 60 13.89 -0.66 -2.77
N CYS A 61 13.14 -0.84 -3.86
CA CYS A 61 11.69 -0.63 -3.88
C CYS A 61 11.01 -1.59 -2.90
N VAL A 62 11.34 -2.88 -2.96
CA VAL A 62 10.81 -3.91 -2.03
C VAL A 62 11.13 -3.55 -0.57
N SER A 63 12.36 -3.15 -0.28
CA SER A 63 12.77 -2.70 1.06
C SER A 63 11.95 -1.50 1.56
N LYS A 64 11.61 -0.55 0.69
CA LYS A 64 10.79 0.60 1.05
C LYS A 64 9.33 0.18 1.29
N TRP A 65 8.79 -0.71 0.47
CA TRP A 65 7.44 -1.25 0.62
C TRP A 65 7.27 -1.99 1.94
N GLU A 66 8.17 -2.93 2.25
CA GLU A 66 8.13 -3.72 3.49
C GLU A 66 8.33 -2.90 4.78
N ARG A 67 8.83 -1.67 4.66
CA ARG A 67 9.02 -0.72 5.77
C ARG A 67 8.03 0.43 5.75
N GLU A 68 6.97 0.33 4.94
CA GLU A 68 5.91 1.34 4.83
C GLU A 68 6.44 2.74 4.47
N LYS A 69 7.60 2.82 3.79
CA LYS A 69 8.22 4.09 3.37
C LYS A 69 7.66 4.60 2.05
N CYS A 70 7.13 3.71 1.22
CA CYS A 70 6.36 4.04 0.02
C CYS A 70 5.45 2.87 -0.33
N TYR A 71 4.53 3.09 -1.26
CA TYR A 71 3.61 2.07 -1.74
C TYR A 71 4.06 1.52 -3.10
N PRO A 72 3.62 0.30 -3.47
CA PRO A 72 3.71 -0.16 -4.85
C PRO A 72 2.96 0.77 -5.79
N ASP A 73 3.44 0.84 -7.03
CA ASP A 73 2.70 1.50 -8.10
C ASP A 73 1.33 0.85 -8.25
N ILE A 74 0.29 1.65 -8.49
CA ILE A 74 -1.07 1.15 -8.71
C ILE A 74 -1.13 0.13 -9.86
N ALA A 75 -0.27 0.29 -10.87
CA ALA A 75 -0.16 -0.64 -12.00
C ALA A 75 0.37 -2.03 -11.60
N LEU A 76 1.08 -2.14 -10.48
CA LEU A 76 1.64 -3.41 -9.99
C LEU A 76 0.69 -4.16 -9.06
N LEU A 77 -0.36 -3.52 -8.55
CA LEU A 77 -1.30 -4.16 -7.62
C LEU A 77 -1.97 -5.41 -8.20
N PRO A 78 -2.42 -5.44 -9.46
CA PRO A 78 -3.00 -6.65 -10.05
C PRO A 78 -2.01 -7.82 -10.08
N SER A 79 -0.77 -7.57 -10.53
CA SER A 79 0.27 -8.61 -10.59
C SER A 79 0.66 -9.12 -9.21
N LEU A 80 0.73 -8.23 -8.21
CA LEU A 80 1.00 -8.63 -6.83
C LEU A 80 -0.11 -9.51 -6.26
N ALA A 81 -1.37 -9.14 -6.49
CA ALA A 81 -2.53 -9.90 -6.03
C ALA A 81 -2.58 -11.29 -6.68
N GLU A 82 -2.33 -11.38 -7.98
CA GLU A 82 -2.24 -12.64 -8.72
C GLU A 82 -1.12 -13.53 -8.18
N ALA A 83 0.10 -12.99 -8.01
CA ALA A 83 1.23 -13.75 -7.48
C ALA A 83 0.99 -14.27 -6.06
N MET A 84 0.29 -13.49 -5.23
CA MET A 84 -0.04 -13.85 -3.85
C MET A 84 -1.29 -14.72 -3.72
N GLY A 85 -2.05 -14.92 -4.81
CA GLY A 85 -3.31 -15.67 -4.79
C GLY A 85 -4.38 -15.00 -3.94
N CYS A 86 -4.38 -13.67 -3.85
CA CYS A 86 -5.36 -12.89 -3.07
C CYS A 86 -6.09 -11.89 -3.97
N ARG A 87 -7.20 -11.33 -3.49
CA ARG A 87 -7.90 -10.27 -4.21
C ARG A 87 -7.23 -8.91 -3.93
N ILE A 88 -7.30 -7.99 -4.90
CA ILE A 88 -6.67 -6.65 -4.81
C ILE A 88 -7.25 -5.85 -3.64
N ASP A 89 -8.53 -6.02 -3.32
CA ASP A 89 -9.20 -5.33 -2.21
C ASP A 89 -8.63 -5.72 -0.85
N GLU A 90 -8.04 -6.91 -0.71
CA GLU A 90 -7.35 -7.31 0.52
C GLU A 90 -6.08 -6.49 0.79
N PHE A 91 -5.65 -5.61 -0.11
CA PHE A 91 -4.58 -4.64 0.16
C PHE A 91 -5.07 -3.41 0.94
N PHE A 92 -6.38 -3.20 1.08
CA PHE A 92 -7.00 -1.95 1.53
C PHE A 92 -7.94 -2.11 2.73
N ASP A 93 -7.78 -3.16 3.54
CA ASP A 93 -8.63 -3.44 4.72
C ASP A 93 -8.35 -2.51 5.92
#